data_AF-A0A3M7EP17-F1
#
_entry.id   AF-A0A3M7EP17-F1
#
_cell.length_a   1.000
_cell.length_b   1.000
_cell.length_c   1.000
_cell.angle_alpha   90.00
_cell.angle_beta   90.00
_cell.angle_gamma   90.00
#
_symmetry.space_group_name_H-M   'P 1'
#
loop_
_entity.id
_entity.type
_entity.pdbx_description
1 polymer ?
#
loop_
_entity_poly.entity_id
_entity_poly.type
_entity_poly.pdbx_seq_one_letter_code
_entity_poly.pdbx_strand_id
1 'polypeptide(L)'
;MASKAVTRKASASIPQVLRVLLLYLEPLFTIGGILLLMLKPEAYTKDTTRSSMTSVDPKSIFVYTQLAGGWAHIAFSEAIILRLVDDVRVWKLICIGVLLSDALYCHSMAQAVGGWATWIEIGEWSPQEWAATAMTWPFVLTRLAIVSGLAVKKTEDFKRA
;
A
#
# COMPACT_ATOMS: atom_id res chain seq x y z
N MET A 1 -13.15 8.03 -35.13
CA MET A 1 -12.14 8.91 -34.51
C MET A 1 -12.34 8.88 -33.00
N ALA A 2 -11.46 8.22 -32.25
CA ALA A 2 -11.50 8.28 -30.79
C ALA A 2 -11.13 9.69 -30.34
N SER A 3 -12.02 10.34 -29.59
CA SER A 3 -11.75 11.63 -28.96
C SER A 3 -10.45 11.54 -28.15
N LYS A 4 -9.46 12.39 -28.43
CA LYS A 4 -8.25 12.50 -27.61
C LYS A 4 -8.66 12.97 -26.23
N ALA A 5 -8.84 12.02 -25.34
CA ALA A 5 -9.26 12.32 -23.99
C ALA A 5 -8.18 13.19 -23.32
N VAL A 6 -8.57 14.34 -22.78
CA VAL A 6 -7.64 15.27 -22.14
C VAL A 6 -6.95 14.56 -20.97
N THR A 7 -5.65 14.34 -21.10
CA THR A 7 -4.80 13.80 -20.03
C THR A 7 -4.62 14.87 -18.95
N ARG A 8 -5.06 14.56 -17.72
CA ARG A 8 -4.84 15.44 -16.56
C ARG A 8 -3.51 15.09 -15.91
N LYS A 9 -2.68 16.11 -15.69
CA LYS A 9 -1.37 15.94 -15.02
C LYS A 9 -1.56 15.56 -13.55
N ALA A 10 -0.93 14.46 -13.13
CA ALA A 10 -0.99 13.99 -11.75
C ALA A 10 -0.31 14.98 -10.78
N SER A 11 0.82 15.56 -11.19
CA SER A 11 1.59 16.56 -10.46
C SER A 11 0.77 17.80 -10.09
N ALA A 12 -0.14 18.23 -10.98
CA ALA A 12 -1.02 19.37 -10.78
C ALA A 12 -2.32 19.03 -10.06
N SER A 13 -2.86 17.82 -10.29
CA SER A 13 -4.16 17.42 -9.76
C SER A 13 -4.11 16.77 -8.38
N ILE A 14 -3.03 16.07 -8.02
CA ILE A 14 -2.90 15.34 -6.77
C ILE A 14 -2.07 16.17 -5.76
N PRO A 15 -2.57 16.41 -4.53
CA PRO A 15 -1.86 17.12 -3.48
C PRO A 15 -0.45 16.57 -3.24
N GLN A 16 0.51 17.46 -3.04
CA GLN A 16 1.91 17.10 -2.85
C GLN A 16 2.11 16.14 -1.67
N VAL A 17 1.39 16.34 -0.56
CA VAL A 17 1.45 15.45 0.61
C VAL A 17 1.19 14.00 0.21
N LEU A 18 0.11 13.73 -0.53
CA LEU A 18 -0.26 12.38 -0.96
C LEU A 18 0.77 11.79 -1.93
N ARG A 19 1.34 12.62 -2.81
CA ARG A 19 2.44 12.20 -3.68
C ARG A 19 3.69 11.86 -2.87
N VAL A 20 4.02 12.61 -1.82
CA VAL A 20 5.19 12.31 -0.98
C VAL A 20 5.03 10.98 -0.24
N LEU A 21 3.83 10.71 0.28
CA LEU A 21 3.51 9.45 0.95
C LEU A 21 3.80 8.25 0.03
N LEU A 22 3.19 8.23 -1.16
CA LEU A 22 3.32 7.12 -2.10
C LEU A 22 4.70 7.06 -2.78
N LEU A 23 5.28 8.20 -3.17
CA LEU A 23 6.53 8.18 -3.93
C LEU A 23 7.75 7.90 -3.05
N TYR A 24 7.74 8.26 -1.77
CA TYR A 24 8.94 8.22 -0.92
C TYR A 24 8.77 7.39 0.34
N LEU A 25 7.77 7.70 1.17
CA LEU A 25 7.67 7.06 2.48
C LEU A 25 7.31 5.58 2.35
N GLU A 26 6.34 5.28 1.51
CA GLU A 26 5.89 3.91 1.34
C GLU A 26 6.92 2.99 0.70
N PRO A 27 7.60 3.35 -0.41
CA PRO A 27 8.69 2.54 -0.93
C PRO A 27 9.79 2.28 0.10
N LEU A 28 10.11 3.26 0.94
CA LEU A 28 11.10 3.09 2.01
C LEU A 28 10.64 2.03 3.04
N PHE A 29 9.41 2.13 3.53
CA PHE A 29 8.87 1.15 4.49
C PHE A 29 8.68 -0.23 3.86
N THR A 30 8.25 -0.28 2.61
CA THR A 30 8.05 -1.51 1.84
C THR A 30 9.38 -2.25 1.64
N ILE A 31 10.46 -1.53 1.32
CA ILE A 31 11.81 -2.10 1.25
C ILE A 31 12.26 -2.63 2.61
N GLY A 32 11.99 -1.91 3.71
CA GLY A 32 12.23 -2.40 5.06
C GLY A 32 11.50 -3.72 5.34
N GLY A 33 10.22 -3.80 4.95
CA GLY A 33 9.41 -5.02 5.04
C GLY A 33 9.97 -6.17 4.20
N ILE A 34 10.41 -5.90 2.97
CA ILE A 34 11.07 -6.90 2.11
C ILE A 34 12.31 -7.47 2.79
N LEU A 35 13.17 -6.61 3.36
CA LEU A 35 14.36 -7.05 4.08
C LEU A 35 14.00 -7.86 5.31
N LEU A 36 12.95 -7.49 6.04
CA LEU A 36 12.44 -8.27 7.18
C LEU A 36 12.01 -9.67 6.74
N LEU A 37 11.23 -9.79 5.67
CA LEU A 37 10.79 -11.08 5.13
C LEU A 37 11.96 -11.97 4.68
N MET A 38 12.98 -11.36 4.05
CA MET A 38 14.12 -12.08 3.49
C MET A 38 15.16 -12.50 4.52
N LEU A 39 15.37 -11.67 5.56
CA LEU A 39 16.42 -11.90 6.54
C LEU A 39 15.89 -12.50 7.84
N LYS A 40 14.62 -12.25 8.19
CA LYS A 40 14.01 -12.62 9.48
C LYS A 40 12.53 -13.03 9.33
N PRO A 41 12.21 -14.06 8.53
CA PRO A 41 10.82 -14.51 8.33
C PRO A 41 10.13 -14.95 9.62
N GLU A 42 10.88 -15.52 10.58
CA GLU A 42 10.38 -15.89 11.90
C GLU A 42 9.95 -14.69 12.72
N ALA A 43 10.70 -13.58 12.67
CA ALA A 43 10.35 -12.35 13.37
C ALA A 43 9.06 -11.76 12.79
N TYR A 44 8.96 -11.67 11.45
CA TYR A 44 7.73 -11.22 10.79
C TYR A 44 6.52 -12.08 11.19
N THR A 45 6.67 -13.40 11.19
CA THR A 45 5.60 -14.34 11.54
C THR A 45 5.17 -14.17 12.99
N LYS A 46 6.14 -14.08 13.91
CA LYS A 46 5.87 -13.86 15.32
C LYS A 46 5.12 -12.55 15.56
N ASP A 47 5.58 -11.47 14.93
CA ASP A 47 5.01 -10.14 15.12
C ASP A 47 3.59 -10.04 14.55
N THR A 48 3.33 -10.68 13.40
CA THR A 48 2.01 -10.64 12.75
C THR A 48 0.97 -11.58 13.34
N THR A 49 1.40 -12.60 14.09
CA THR A 49 0.52 -13.63 14.69
C THR A 49 0.32 -13.45 16.20
N ARG A 50 0.65 -12.28 16.76
CA ARG A 50 0.65 -12.02 18.23
C ARG A 50 1.45 -13.08 19.01
N SER A 51 2.59 -13.50 18.46
CA SER A 51 3.45 -14.56 19.00
C SER A 51 2.79 -15.94 19.14
N SER A 52 1.62 -16.18 18.55
CA SER A 52 1.02 -17.53 18.49
C SER A 52 1.83 -18.49 17.62
N MET A 53 2.59 -17.96 16.64
CA MET A 53 3.57 -18.69 15.85
C MET A 53 4.95 -18.09 16.03
N THR A 54 5.87 -18.83 16.67
CA THR A 54 7.24 -18.35 16.94
C THR A 54 8.32 -18.95 16.04
N SER A 55 7.96 -19.91 15.20
CA SER A 55 8.87 -20.56 14.24
C SER A 55 8.19 -20.74 12.89
N VAL A 56 9.01 -20.88 11.85
CA VAL A 56 8.56 -21.07 10.47
C VAL A 56 9.07 -22.41 9.98
N ASP A 57 8.24 -23.17 9.26
CA ASP A 57 8.71 -24.38 8.58
C ASP A 57 9.73 -23.99 7.51
N PRO A 58 10.98 -24.50 7.53
CA PRO A 58 11.98 -24.20 6.51
C PRO A 58 11.51 -24.45 5.07
N LYS A 59 10.61 -25.42 4.87
CA LYS A 59 10.03 -25.72 3.55
C LYS A 59 9.05 -24.65 3.06
N SER A 60 8.57 -23.78 3.95
CA SER A 60 7.64 -22.69 3.63
C SER A 60 8.33 -21.35 3.36
N ILE A 61 9.66 -21.25 3.51
CA ILE A 61 10.43 -20.01 3.32
C ILE A 61 10.15 -19.36 1.95
N PHE A 62 9.93 -20.17 0.91
CA PHE A 62 9.62 -19.68 -0.44
C PHE A 62 8.36 -18.80 -0.51
N VAL A 63 7.41 -18.94 0.43
CA VAL A 63 6.21 -18.08 0.52
C VAL A 63 6.59 -16.66 0.92
N TYR A 64 7.54 -16.48 1.83
CA TYR A 64 8.05 -15.16 2.22
C TYR A 64 8.80 -14.51 1.06
N THR A 65 9.51 -15.28 0.23
CA THR A 65 10.13 -14.79 -1.02
C THR A 65 9.09 -14.32 -2.02
N GLN A 66 8.00 -15.06 -2.20
CA GLN A 66 6.90 -14.62 -3.06
C GLN A 66 6.24 -13.34 -2.54
N LEU A 67 6.01 -13.24 -1.23
CA LEU A 67 5.46 -12.04 -0.60
C LEU A 67 6.39 -10.83 -0.77
N ALA A 68 7.69 -11.00 -0.54
CA ALA A 68 8.70 -9.99 -0.79
C ALA A 68 8.73 -9.55 -2.26
N GLY A 69 8.54 -10.47 -3.21
CA GLY A 69 8.40 -10.16 -4.63
C GLY A 69 7.19 -9.29 -4.94
N GLY A 70 6.04 -9.59 -4.33
CA GLY A 70 4.83 -8.76 -4.44
C GLY A 70 5.04 -7.35 -3.90
N TRP A 71 5.69 -7.22 -2.74
CA TRP A 71 6.05 -5.92 -2.16
C TRP A 71 7.09 -5.17 -2.99
N ALA A 72 8.04 -5.87 -3.60
CA ALA A 72 9.00 -5.27 -4.52
C ALA A 72 8.29 -4.66 -5.74
N HIS A 73 7.24 -5.31 -6.24
CA HIS A 73 6.43 -4.78 -7.34
C HIS A 73 5.66 -3.51 -6.94
N ILE A 74 5.14 -3.45 -5.70
CA ILE A 74 4.52 -2.22 -5.16
C ILE A 74 5.55 -1.10 -5.09
N ALA A 75 6.69 -1.35 -4.42
CA ALA A 75 7.77 -0.39 -4.29
C ALA A 75 8.28 0.09 -5.66
N PHE A 76 8.40 -0.79 -6.65
CA PHE A 76 8.78 -0.42 -8.01
C PHE A 76 7.72 0.45 -8.70
N SER A 77 6.44 0.06 -8.60
CA SER A 77 5.33 0.81 -9.21
C SER A 77 5.27 2.23 -8.69
N GLU A 78 5.44 2.41 -7.38
CA GLU A 78 5.36 3.73 -6.75
C GLU A 78 6.68 4.51 -6.84
N ALA A 79 7.81 3.83 -6.61
CA ALA A 79 9.11 4.50 -6.63
C ALA A 79 9.54 4.89 -8.05
N ILE A 80 9.20 4.08 -9.06
CA ILE A 80 9.71 4.24 -10.42
C ILE A 80 8.58 4.67 -11.36
N ILE A 81 7.52 3.87 -11.51
CA ILE A 81 6.51 4.12 -12.55
C ILE A 81 5.78 5.45 -12.30
N LEU A 82 5.32 5.70 -11.07
CA LEU A 82 4.59 6.93 -10.75
C LEU A 82 5.44 8.21 -10.85
N ARG A 83 6.77 8.11 -10.83
CA ARG A 83 7.67 9.25 -11.10
C ARG A 83 7.81 9.55 -12.59
N LEU A 84 7.72 8.53 -13.43
CA LEU A 84 7.92 8.64 -14.87
C LEU A 84 6.62 9.01 -15.61
N VAL A 85 5.46 8.78 -14.99
CA VAL A 85 4.15 9.00 -15.61
C VAL A 85 3.35 10.09 -14.90
N ASP A 86 3.19 11.24 -15.56
CA ASP A 86 2.39 12.37 -15.08
C ASP A 86 0.94 12.35 -15.60
N ASP A 87 0.23 11.24 -15.42
CA ASP A 87 -1.18 11.06 -15.82
C ASP A 87 -2.02 10.52 -14.64
N VAL A 88 -3.05 11.29 -14.25
CA VAL A 88 -4.00 10.91 -13.19
C VAL A 88 -4.64 9.55 -13.44
N ARG A 89 -4.92 9.18 -14.70
CA ARG A 89 -5.54 7.89 -15.03
C ARG A 89 -4.62 6.74 -14.70
N VAL A 90 -3.34 6.86 -15.06
CA VAL A 90 -2.33 5.84 -14.75
C VAL A 90 -2.10 5.76 -13.25
N TRP A 91 -2.03 6.91 -12.56
CA TRP A 91 -1.97 6.96 -11.10
C TRP A 91 -3.14 6.22 -10.45
N LYS A 92 -4.37 6.44 -10.90
CA LYS A 92 -5.55 5.72 -10.40
C LYS A 92 -5.47 4.23 -10.65
N LEU A 93 -5.07 3.79 -11.84
CA LEU A 93 -4.95 2.37 -12.17
C LEU A 93 -3.91 1.66 -11.31
N ILE A 94 -2.74 2.28 -11.11
CA ILE A 94 -1.71 1.74 -10.21
C ILE A 94 -2.25 1.70 -8.77
N CYS A 95 -2.89 2.77 -8.28
CA CYS A 95 -3.49 2.79 -6.94
C CYS A 95 -4.54 1.68 -6.77
N ILE A 96 -5.37 1.42 -7.78
CA ILE A 96 -6.34 0.31 -7.76
C ILE A 96 -5.61 -1.03 -7.66
N GLY A 97 -4.59 -1.24 -8.48
CA GLY A 97 -3.79 -2.47 -8.45
C GLY A 97 -3.17 -2.73 -7.08
N VAL A 98 -2.61 -1.70 -6.45
CA VAL A 98 -2.03 -1.82 -5.11
C VAL A 98 -3.12 -1.99 -4.03
N LEU A 99 -4.27 -1.32 -4.15
CA LEU A 99 -5.39 -1.52 -3.23
C LEU A 99 -5.91 -2.97 -3.19
N LEU A 100 -5.81 -3.72 -4.29
CA LEU A 100 -6.12 -5.15 -4.28
C LEU A 100 -5.14 -5.92 -3.37
N SER A 101 -3.86 -5.58 -3.43
CA SER A 101 -2.85 -6.14 -2.52
C SER A 101 -3.09 -5.70 -1.08
N ASP A 102 -3.43 -4.44 -0.84
CA ASP A 102 -3.73 -3.91 0.48
C ASP A 102 -4.91 -4.65 1.14
N ALA A 103 -5.96 -4.93 0.35
CA ALA A 103 -7.12 -5.68 0.84
C ALA A 103 -6.76 -7.11 1.25
N LEU A 104 -5.92 -7.79 0.45
CA LEU A 104 -5.44 -9.14 0.76
C LEU A 104 -4.48 -9.14 1.96
N TYR A 105 -3.65 -8.10 2.11
CA TYR A 105 -2.79 -7.92 3.27
C TYR A 105 -3.61 -7.70 4.55
N CYS A 106 -4.60 -6.81 4.55
CA CYS A 106 -5.48 -6.63 5.70
C CYS A 106 -6.23 -7.92 6.05
N HIS A 107 -6.68 -8.67 5.04
CA HIS A 107 -7.32 -9.96 5.28
C HIS A 107 -6.35 -10.98 5.89
N SER A 108 -5.09 -11.04 5.44
CA SER A 108 -4.10 -11.96 6.01
C SER A 108 -3.73 -11.59 7.44
N MET A 109 -3.68 -10.29 7.78
CA MET A 109 -3.52 -9.85 9.16
C MET A 109 -4.67 -10.31 10.06
N ALA A 110 -5.91 -10.24 9.56
CA ALA A 110 -7.06 -10.78 10.27
C ALA A 110 -6.95 -12.30 10.46
N GLN A 111 -6.55 -13.05 9.43
CA GLN A 111 -6.33 -14.50 9.53
C GLN A 111 -5.25 -14.84 10.56
N ALA A 112 -4.16 -14.07 10.62
CA ALA A 112 -3.02 -14.31 11.50
C ALA A 112 -3.38 -14.24 13.00
N VAL A 113 -4.46 -13.54 13.34
CA VAL A 113 -4.94 -13.40 14.74
C VAL A 113 -6.24 -14.17 15.01
N GLY A 114 -6.63 -15.10 14.13
CA GLY A 114 -7.80 -15.96 14.32
C GLY A 114 -9.10 -15.44 13.70
N GLY A 115 -9.05 -14.37 12.90
CA GLY A 115 -10.15 -13.86 12.09
C GLY A 115 -10.48 -12.39 12.32
N TRP A 116 -11.42 -11.90 11.52
CA TRP A 116 -11.84 -10.48 11.54
C TRP A 116 -12.39 -10.03 12.90
N ALA A 117 -13.15 -10.89 13.60
CA ALA A 117 -13.73 -10.56 14.90
C ALA A 117 -12.65 -10.17 15.92
N THR A 118 -11.54 -10.91 15.97
CA THR A 118 -10.40 -10.61 16.84
C THR A 118 -9.58 -9.42 16.33
N TRP A 119 -9.46 -9.27 15.02
CA TRP A 119 -8.61 -8.22 14.44
C TRP A 119 -9.21 -6.82 14.57
N ILE A 120 -10.54 -6.67 14.54
CA ILE A 120 -11.20 -5.36 14.69
C ILE A 120 -11.20 -4.85 16.13
N GLU A 121 -10.85 -5.68 17.11
CA GLU A 121 -10.68 -5.28 18.51
C GLU A 121 -9.37 -4.50 18.70
N ILE A 122 -9.35 -3.25 18.23
CA ILE A 122 -8.18 -2.37 18.23
C ILE A 122 -7.57 -2.13 19.61
N GLY A 123 -8.34 -2.33 20.69
CA GLY A 123 -7.86 -2.22 22.08
C GLY A 123 -6.89 -3.34 22.46
N GLU A 124 -6.96 -4.48 21.78
CA GLU A 124 -6.15 -5.67 22.03
C GLU A 124 -4.94 -5.77 21.09
N TRP A 125 -4.69 -4.71 20.30
CA TRP A 125 -3.57 -4.69 19.37
C TRP A 125 -2.24 -4.59 20.10
N SER A 126 -1.34 -5.50 19.76
CA SER A 126 0.07 -5.44 20.15
C SER A 126 0.75 -4.18 19.60
N PRO A 127 1.87 -3.73 20.20
CA PRO A 127 2.67 -2.64 19.65
C PRO A 127 3.11 -2.89 18.20
N GLN A 128 3.33 -4.15 17.84
CA GLN A 128 3.69 -4.59 16.49
C GLN A 128 2.53 -4.41 15.51
N GLU A 129 1.30 -4.72 15.90
CA GLU A 129 0.10 -4.45 15.08
C GLU A 129 -0.12 -2.96 14.89
N TRP A 130 0.07 -2.15 15.93
CA TRP A 130 0.02 -0.69 15.80
C TRP A 130 1.08 -0.17 14.81
N ALA A 131 2.32 -0.67 14.91
CA ALA A 131 3.39 -0.30 14.00
C ALA A 131 3.08 -0.69 12.55
N ALA A 132 2.65 -1.95 12.32
CA ALA A 132 2.27 -2.44 11.00
C ALA A 132 1.13 -1.59 10.41
N THR A 133 0.07 -1.35 11.18
CA THR A 133 -1.06 -0.53 10.74
C THR A 133 -0.65 0.92 10.42
N ALA A 134 0.17 1.54 11.27
CA ALA A 134 0.67 2.90 11.03
C ALA A 134 1.54 2.99 9.76
N MET A 135 2.22 1.89 9.39
CA MET A 135 3.02 1.77 8.17
C MET A 135 2.22 1.27 6.95
N THR A 136 0.91 1.08 7.06
CA THR A 136 0.07 0.61 5.94
C THR A 136 -1.13 1.53 5.69
N TRP A 137 -1.95 1.79 6.71
CA TRP A 137 -3.23 2.46 6.54
C TRP A 137 -3.14 3.88 5.96
N PRO A 138 -2.17 4.74 6.32
CA PRO A 138 -2.04 6.05 5.68
C PRO A 138 -1.93 5.98 4.15
N PHE A 139 -1.30 4.93 3.64
CA PHE A 139 -1.12 4.71 2.21
C PHE A 139 -2.38 4.15 1.55
N VAL A 140 -3.04 3.18 2.20
CA VAL A 140 -4.36 2.68 1.78
C VAL A 140 -5.35 3.84 1.64
N LEU A 141 -5.44 4.69 2.67
CA LEU A 141 -6.32 5.86 2.68
C LEU A 141 -5.94 6.87 1.59
N THR A 142 -4.64 7.06 1.34
CA THR A 142 -4.15 7.92 0.24
C THR A 142 -4.61 7.40 -1.12
N ARG A 143 -4.47 6.10 -1.38
CA ARG A 143 -4.94 5.49 -2.63
C ARG A 143 -6.46 5.58 -2.76
N LEU A 144 -7.21 5.32 -1.71
CA LEU A 144 -8.67 5.48 -1.71
C LEU A 144 -9.08 6.91 -2.06
N ALA A 145 -8.40 7.92 -1.51
CA ALA A 145 -8.66 9.32 -1.83
C ALA A 145 -8.35 9.67 -3.31
N ILE A 146 -7.26 9.12 -3.88
CA ILE A 146 -6.91 9.31 -5.29
C ILE A 146 -7.92 8.61 -6.21
N VAL A 147 -8.24 7.35 -5.93
CA VAL A 147 -9.12 6.51 -6.77
C VAL A 147 -10.55 7.07 -6.78
N SER A 148 -11.11 7.37 -5.60
CA SER A 148 -12.43 8.00 -5.46
C SER A 148 -12.52 9.39 -6.09
N GLY A 149 -11.38 10.04 -6.36
CA GLY A 149 -11.30 11.38 -6.92
C GLY A 149 -11.42 12.50 -5.89
N LEU A 150 -11.56 12.17 -4.60
CA LEU A 150 -11.58 13.15 -3.50
C LEU A 150 -10.27 13.97 -3.46
N ALA A 151 -9.15 13.35 -3.82
CA ALA A 151 -7.85 14.00 -3.87
C ALA A 151 -7.51 14.63 -5.24
N VAL A 152 -8.40 14.59 -6.23
CA VAL A 152 -8.13 15.14 -7.56
C VAL A 152 -8.73 16.54 -7.64
N LYS A 153 -7.89 17.58 -7.64
CA LYS A 153 -8.35 18.97 -7.80
C LYS A 153 -9.25 19.10 -9.03
N LYS A 154 -10.46 19.63 -8.85
CA LYS A 154 -11.32 20.05 -9.96
C LYS A 154 -10.68 21.29 -10.57
N THR A 155 -10.43 21.26 -11.88
CA THR A 155 -10.16 22.50 -12.62
C THR A 155 -11.42 23.33 -12.49
N GLU A 156 -11.36 24.49 -11.85
CA GLU A 156 -12.41 25.48 -12.04
C GLU A 156 -12.35 25.90 -13.50
N ASP A 157 -13.38 25.53 -14.26
CA ASP A 157 -13.63 26.17 -15.54
C ASP A 157 -13.84 27.65 -15.23
N PHE A 158 -12.85 28.49 -15.53
CA PHE A 158 -13.03 29.94 -15.62
C PHE A 158 -14.08 30.20 -16.70
N LYS A 159 -15.35 30.13 -16.32
CA LYS A 159 -16.47 30.64 -17.13
C LYS A 159 -16.40 32.15 -17.06
N ARG A 160 -15.89 32.72 -18.15
CA ARG A 160 -16.24 34.00 -18.79
C ARG A 160 -17.16 34.92 -17.97
N ALA A 161 -16.65 36.10 -17.67
CA ALA A 161 -17.38 37.37 -17.79
C ALA A 161 -16.51 38.30 -18.65
#